data_AF-A0A1G2VNC6-F1
#
_entry.id   AF-A0A1G2VNC6-F1
#
_cell.length_a   1.000
_cell.length_b   1.000
_cell.length_c   1.000
_cell.angle_alpha   90.00
_cell.angle_beta   90.00
_cell.angle_gamma   90.00
#
_symmetry.space_group_name_H-M   'P 1'
#
loop_
_entity.id
_entity.type
_entity.pdbx_description
1 polymer ?
#
loop_
_entity_poly.entity_id
_entity_poly.type
_entity_poly.pdbx_seq_one_letter_code
_entity_poly.pdbx_strand_id
1 'polypeptide(L)'
;MRLSKEKTKEITEAVRREIVKNPDVTIFEVQHNLNLHYEHIFDKNFIGKLKNKIHGERSYRYNQITVQYELAKFEDTIQELCNPLWAILENPNASNRDVISATREIRSAKSMLLEAMFDSGIFERQLGRVKNNDKFSPEDEELLKQAFDYALNPDVPIKVDINGENSI
;
A
#
# COMPACT_ATOMS: atom_id res chain seq x y z
N MET A 1 12.89 30.43 16.21
CA MET A 1 12.20 31.13 15.09
C MET A 1 11.06 30.25 14.59
N ARG A 2 9.85 30.79 14.36
CA ARG A 2 8.72 30.05 13.78
C ARG A 2 8.56 30.47 12.31
N LEU A 3 8.98 29.61 11.38
CA LEU A 3 8.71 29.79 9.95
C LEU A 3 7.30 29.32 9.63
N SER A 4 6.69 29.88 8.58
CA SER A 4 5.44 29.33 8.04
C SER A 4 5.67 27.90 7.50
N LYS A 5 4.60 27.10 7.46
CA LYS A 5 4.67 25.71 6.95
C LYS A 5 5.13 25.69 5.49
N GLU A 6 4.65 26.64 4.69
CA GLU A 6 5.00 26.77 3.27
C GLU A 6 6.48 27.09 3.07
N LYS A 7 7.01 28.08 3.81
CA LYS A 7 8.42 28.47 3.71
C LYS A 7 9.35 27.35 4.20
N THR A 8 8.92 26.60 5.22
CA THR A 8 9.64 25.41 5.68
C THR A 8 9.70 24.33 4.59
N LYS A 9 8.60 24.12 3.85
CA LYS A 9 8.54 23.17 2.75
C LYS A 9 9.47 23.59 1.61
N GLU A 10 9.44 24.87 1.23
CA GLU A 10 10.31 25.43 0.20
C GLU A 10 11.80 25.24 0.54
N ILE A 11 12.21 25.59 1.77
CA ILE A 11 13.59 25.39 2.24
C ILE A 11 13.95 23.91 2.27
N THR A 12 13.02 23.02 2.63
CA THR A 12 13.24 21.57 2.58
C THR A 12 13.54 21.10 1.16
N GLU A 13 12.83 21.61 0.15
CA GLU A 13 13.11 21.30 -1.26
C GLU A 13 14.46 21.86 -1.72
N ALA A 14 14.85 23.05 -1.24
CA ALA A 14 16.18 23.60 -1.51
C ALA A 14 17.29 22.72 -0.91
N VAL A 15 17.17 22.31 0.36
CA VAL A 15 18.10 21.35 1.00
C VAL A 15 18.14 20.04 0.21
N ARG A 16 16.98 19.53 -0.22
CA ARG A 16 16.90 18.29 -1.01
C ARG A 16 17.66 18.42 -2.33
N ARG A 17 17.52 19.55 -3.04
CA ARG A 17 18.26 19.82 -4.28
C ARG A 17 19.77 19.82 -4.06
N GLU A 18 20.24 20.40 -2.96
CA GLU A 18 21.68 20.40 -2.64
C GLU A 18 22.20 18.99 -2.33
N ILE A 19 21.46 18.19 -1.55
CA ILE A 19 21.81 16.79 -1.27
C ILE A 19 21.80 15.93 -2.55
N VAL A 20 20.91 16.22 -3.50
CA VAL A 20 20.86 15.49 -4.78
C VAL A 20 22.07 15.81 -5.66
N LYS A 21 22.52 17.07 -5.69
CA LYS A 21 23.72 17.48 -6.43
C LYS A 21 25.00 16.87 -5.84
N ASN A 22 25.12 16.93 -4.52
CA ASN A 22 26.25 16.37 -3.79
C ASN A 22 25.76 15.59 -2.56
N PRO A 23 25.74 14.24 -2.62
CA PRO A 23 25.28 13.40 -1.51
C PRO A 23 26.06 13.60 -0.21
N ASP A 24 27.34 13.99 -0.31
CA ASP A 24 28.26 14.14 0.82
C ASP A 24 28.30 15.58 1.36
N VAL A 25 27.42 16.46 0.86
CA VAL A 25 27.37 17.87 1.27
C VAL A 25 27.26 18.01 2.79
N THR A 26 28.15 18.82 3.36
CA THR A 26 28.19 19.06 4.80
C THR A 26 27.04 19.99 5.22
N ILE A 27 26.68 19.98 6.51
CA ILE A 27 25.63 20.88 7.03
C ILE A 27 26.02 22.35 6.82
N PHE A 28 27.32 22.66 6.93
CA PHE A 28 27.84 24.01 6.77
C PHE A 28 27.76 24.51 5.32
N GLU A 29 28.04 23.66 4.34
CA GLU A 29 27.90 24.00 2.92
C GLU A 29 26.42 24.23 2.54
N VAL A 30 25.52 23.35 3.01
CA VAL A 30 24.07 23.55 2.79
C VAL A 30 23.61 24.87 3.43
N GLN A 31 24.05 25.15 4.66
CA GLN A 31 23.75 26.40 5.34
C GLN A 31 24.27 27.61 4.56
N HIS A 32 25.52 27.56 4.08
CA HIS A 32 26.11 28.63 3.29
C HIS A 32 25.31 28.89 2.00
N ASN A 33 24.99 27.84 1.24
CA ASN A 33 24.23 27.96 -0.01
C ASN A 33 22.81 28.51 0.23
N LEU A 34 22.16 28.10 1.31
CA LEU A 34 20.84 28.62 1.66
C LEU A 34 20.90 30.07 2.15
N ASN A 35 21.92 30.45 2.92
CA ASN A 35 22.07 31.82 3.38
C ASN A 35 22.28 32.79 2.20
N LEU A 36 23.03 32.37 1.17
CA LEU A 36 23.20 33.13 -0.07
C LEU A 36 21.89 33.29 -0.84
N HIS A 37 21.07 32.24 -0.90
CA HIS A 37 19.83 32.26 -1.68
C HIS A 37 18.66 33.00 -1.02
N TYR A 38 18.57 32.95 0.32
CA TYR A 38 17.42 33.46 1.06
C TYR A 38 17.71 34.73 1.86
N GLU A 39 18.94 35.28 1.77
CA GLU A 39 19.41 36.44 2.52
C GLU A 39 19.13 36.31 4.03
N HIS A 40 19.18 35.09 4.54
CA HIS A 40 18.78 34.74 5.89
C HIS A 40 19.80 33.82 6.54
N ILE A 41 20.04 33.99 7.84
CA ILE A 41 21.00 33.16 8.58
C ILE A 41 20.25 31.97 9.18
N PHE A 42 20.40 30.79 8.59
CA PHE A 42 19.83 29.57 9.13
C PHE A 42 20.68 29.01 10.27
N ASP A 43 20.06 28.43 11.30
CA ASP A 43 20.75 27.68 12.36
C ASP A 43 21.23 26.32 11.84
N LYS A 44 22.47 25.94 12.15
CA LYS A 44 23.04 24.60 11.87
C LYS A 44 22.13 23.48 12.35
N ASN A 45 21.52 23.62 13.53
CA ASN A 45 20.63 22.59 14.08
C ASN A 45 19.34 22.44 13.25
N PHE A 46 18.83 23.55 12.71
CA PHE A 46 17.66 23.53 11.84
C PHE A 46 17.98 22.81 10.53
N ILE A 47 19.11 23.14 9.89
CA ILE A 47 19.56 22.47 8.66
C ILE A 47 19.83 20.99 8.91
N GLY A 48 20.48 20.65 10.03
CA GLY A 48 20.72 19.26 10.44
C GLY A 48 19.43 18.46 10.58
N LYS A 49 18.37 19.05 11.18
CA LYS A 49 17.04 18.42 11.26
C LYS A 49 16.44 18.18 9.88
N LEU A 50 16.51 19.16 8.97
CA LEU A 50 16.00 19.02 7.60
C LEU A 50 16.76 17.94 6.82
N LYS A 51 18.10 17.93 6.89
CA LYS A 51 18.95 16.92 6.26
C LYS A 51 18.58 15.51 6.76
N ASN A 52 18.49 15.32 8.08
CA ASN A 52 18.10 14.02 8.67
C ASN A 52 16.70 13.59 8.24
N LYS A 53 15.75 14.52 8.17
CA LYS A 53 14.39 14.23 7.67
C LYS A 53 14.41 13.74 6.22
N ILE A 54 15.19 14.39 5.36
CA ILE A 54 15.32 14.00 3.94
C ILE A 54 16.00 12.64 3.81
N HIS A 55 17.05 12.36 4.58
CA HIS A 55 17.67 11.04 4.59
C HIS A 55 16.72 9.96 5.09
N GLY A 56 15.98 10.21 6.18
CA GLY A 56 14.97 9.28 6.69
C GLY A 56 13.89 8.98 5.65
N GLU A 57 13.39 10.01 4.95
CA GLU A 57 12.44 9.84 3.86
C GLU A 57 13.04 9.04 2.69
N ARG A 58 14.29 9.30 2.31
CA ARG A 58 14.99 8.57 1.25
C ARG A 58 15.18 7.09 1.61
N SER A 59 15.65 6.80 2.82
CA SER A 59 15.81 5.44 3.32
C SER A 59 14.47 4.70 3.37
N TYR A 60 13.41 5.38 3.83
CA TYR A 60 12.06 4.81 3.82
C TYR A 60 11.60 4.47 2.39
N ARG A 61 11.73 5.39 1.43
CA ARG A 61 11.37 5.12 0.02
C ARG A 61 12.18 3.98 -0.57
N TYR A 62 13.48 3.91 -0.28
CA TYR A 62 14.34 2.83 -0.73
C TYR A 62 13.87 1.48 -0.19
N ASN A 63 13.65 1.39 1.13
CA ASN A 63 13.13 0.18 1.77
C ASN A 63 11.78 -0.23 1.16
N GLN A 64 10.90 0.72 0.89
CA GLN A 64 9.62 0.44 0.24
C GLN A 64 9.77 -0.10 -1.18
N ILE A 65 10.69 0.44 -1.98
CA ILE A 65 10.99 -0.08 -3.32
C ILE A 65 11.53 -1.50 -3.23
N THR A 66 12.46 -1.76 -2.31
CA THR A 66 13.02 -3.09 -2.08
C THR A 66 11.95 -4.10 -1.68
N VAL A 67 11.07 -3.75 -0.72
CA VAL A 67 9.96 -4.60 -0.29
C VAL A 67 9.02 -4.92 -1.46
N GLN A 68 8.66 -3.92 -2.26
CA GLN A 68 7.82 -4.12 -3.43
C GLN A 68 8.47 -5.03 -4.49
N TYR A 69 9.77 -4.86 -4.71
CA TYR A 69 10.52 -5.68 -5.64
C TYR A 69 10.61 -7.14 -5.21
N GLU A 70 10.92 -7.39 -3.93
CA GLU A 70 10.96 -8.75 -3.39
C GLU A 70 9.58 -9.40 -3.35
N LEU A 71 8.53 -8.64 -3.08
CA LEU A 71 7.17 -9.15 -3.15
C LEU A 71 6.76 -9.54 -4.58
N ALA A 72 7.14 -8.75 -5.59
CA ALA A 72 6.86 -9.08 -6.98
C ALA A 72 7.53 -10.41 -7.38
N LYS A 73 8.80 -10.61 -6.99
CA LYS A 73 9.47 -11.92 -7.19
C LYS A 73 8.77 -13.06 -6.47
N PHE A 74 8.26 -12.81 -5.27
CA PHE A 74 7.56 -13.81 -4.48
C PHE A 74 6.24 -14.21 -5.17
N GLU A 75 5.51 -13.23 -5.71
CA GLU A 75 4.32 -13.46 -6.53
C GLU A 75 4.64 -14.29 -7.78
N ASP A 76 5.68 -13.93 -8.52
CA ASP A 76 6.14 -14.67 -9.70
C ASP A 76 6.49 -16.13 -9.34
N THR A 77 7.23 -16.34 -8.26
CA THR A 77 7.61 -17.67 -7.77
C THR A 77 6.38 -18.50 -7.40
N ILE A 78 5.42 -17.90 -6.69
CA ILE A 78 4.17 -18.58 -6.34
C ILE A 78 3.37 -18.92 -7.59
N GLN A 79 3.34 -18.04 -8.59
CA GLN A 79 2.65 -18.30 -9.84
C GLN A 79 3.29 -19.46 -10.59
N GLU A 80 4.62 -19.50 -10.69
CA GLU A 80 5.36 -20.62 -11.29
C GLU A 80 5.08 -21.95 -10.58
N LEU A 81 5.01 -21.94 -9.24
CA LEU A 81 4.67 -23.13 -8.43
C LEU A 81 3.20 -23.56 -8.61
N CYS A 82 2.27 -22.61 -8.73
CA CYS A 82 0.85 -22.91 -8.89
C CYS A 82 0.50 -23.43 -10.29
N ASN A 83 1.21 -23.01 -11.33
CA ASN A 83 0.93 -23.40 -12.72
C ASN A 83 0.81 -24.92 -12.94
N PRO A 84 1.77 -25.78 -12.52
CA PRO A 84 1.63 -27.22 -12.67
C PRO A 84 0.50 -27.81 -11.81
N LEU A 85 0.20 -27.19 -10.66
CA LEU A 85 -0.90 -27.64 -9.79
C LEU A 85 -2.26 -27.37 -10.43
N TRP A 86 -2.42 -26.24 -11.14
CA TRP A 86 -3.61 -25.98 -11.94
C TRP A 86 -3.81 -27.01 -13.04
N ALA A 87 -2.73 -27.44 -13.71
CA ALA A 87 -2.79 -28.50 -14.71
C ALA A 87 -3.29 -29.85 -14.13
N ILE A 88 -3.03 -30.12 -12.85
CA ILE A 88 -3.60 -31.31 -12.16
C ILE A 88 -5.11 -31.15 -11.96
N LEU A 89 -5.57 -29.95 -11.60
CA LEU A 89 -7.01 -29.68 -11.41
C LEU A 89 -7.79 -29.73 -12.72
N GLU A 90 -7.18 -29.33 -13.82
CA GLU A 90 -7.79 -29.37 -15.16
C GLU A 90 -7.76 -30.76 -15.81
N ASN A 91 -6.96 -31.68 -15.29
CA ASN A 91 -6.84 -33.02 -15.84
C ASN A 91 -8.01 -33.92 -15.38
N PRO A 92 -8.91 -34.35 -16.29
CA PRO A 92 -10.07 -35.18 -15.93
C PRO A 92 -9.69 -36.58 -15.46
N ASN A 93 -8.45 -37.02 -15.72
CA ASN A 93 -7.93 -38.32 -15.30
C ASN A 93 -7.12 -38.25 -13.99
N ALA A 94 -7.00 -37.07 -13.37
CA ALA A 94 -6.27 -36.94 -12.12
C ALA A 94 -7.00 -37.69 -10.99
N SER A 95 -6.22 -38.29 -10.09
CA SER A 95 -6.80 -38.91 -8.90
C SER A 95 -7.41 -37.85 -8.00
N ASN A 96 -8.55 -38.14 -7.36
CA ASN A 96 -9.14 -37.28 -6.35
C ASN A 96 -8.13 -36.87 -5.26
N ARG A 97 -7.18 -37.75 -4.93
CA ARG A 97 -6.11 -37.45 -3.96
C ARG A 97 -5.18 -36.35 -4.47
N ASP A 98 -4.80 -36.40 -5.73
CA ASP A 98 -3.89 -35.44 -6.36
C ASP A 98 -4.58 -34.08 -6.50
N VAL A 99 -5.87 -34.08 -6.87
CA VAL A 99 -6.72 -32.87 -6.92
C VAL A 99 -6.81 -32.19 -5.56
N ILE A 100 -7.10 -32.96 -4.49
CA ILE A 100 -7.18 -32.42 -3.12
C ILE A 100 -5.82 -31.88 -2.67
N SER A 101 -4.73 -32.58 -2.97
CA SER A 101 -3.38 -32.15 -2.61
C SER A 101 -3.02 -30.85 -3.34
N ALA A 102 -3.21 -30.80 -4.66
CA ALA A 102 -2.94 -29.62 -5.47
C ALA A 102 -3.74 -28.40 -5.00
N THR A 103 -5.03 -28.57 -4.69
CA THR A 103 -5.89 -27.50 -4.16
C THR A 103 -5.37 -26.96 -2.82
N ARG A 104 -4.93 -27.85 -1.92
CA ARG A 104 -4.37 -27.45 -0.62
C ARG A 104 -3.08 -26.65 -0.77
N GLU A 105 -2.19 -27.09 -1.65
CA GLU A 105 -0.92 -26.40 -1.91
C GLU A 105 -1.15 -25.03 -2.55
N ILE A 106 -2.04 -24.91 -3.54
CA ILE A 106 -2.42 -23.62 -4.13
C ILE A 106 -2.97 -22.67 -3.06
N ARG A 107 -3.89 -23.17 -2.22
CA ARG A 107 -4.47 -22.37 -1.13
C ARG A 107 -3.39 -21.89 -0.16
N SER A 108 -2.48 -22.77 0.24
CA SER A 108 -1.40 -22.44 1.19
C SER A 108 -0.46 -21.39 0.60
N ALA A 109 -0.03 -21.57 -0.66
CA ALA A 109 0.84 -20.63 -1.35
C ALA A 109 0.17 -19.24 -1.48
N LYS A 110 -1.10 -19.19 -1.90
CA LYS A 110 -1.83 -17.92 -2.01
C LYS A 110 -2.09 -17.27 -0.63
N SER A 111 -2.26 -18.05 0.44
CA SER A 111 -2.35 -17.51 1.81
C SER A 111 -1.04 -16.85 2.24
N MET A 112 0.11 -17.49 1.98
CA MET A 112 1.42 -16.91 2.29
C MET A 112 1.67 -15.62 1.50
N LEU A 113 1.29 -15.57 0.22
CA LEU A 113 1.37 -14.33 -0.56
C LEU A 113 0.53 -13.22 0.08
N LEU A 114 -0.72 -13.53 0.43
CA LEU A 114 -1.64 -12.57 1.02
C LEU A 114 -1.09 -12.01 2.35
N GLU A 115 -0.57 -12.88 3.22
CA GLU A 115 0.08 -12.47 4.48
C GLU A 115 1.28 -11.55 4.21
N ALA A 116 2.17 -11.91 3.27
CA ALA A 116 3.29 -11.06 2.89
C ALA A 116 2.85 -9.70 2.32
N MET A 117 1.75 -9.66 1.55
CA MET A 117 1.16 -8.42 1.05
C MET A 117 0.60 -7.54 2.19
N PHE A 118 -0.01 -8.14 3.21
CA PHE A 118 -0.45 -7.41 4.42
C PHE A 118 0.73 -6.86 5.21
N ASP A 119 1.73 -7.68 5.51
CA ASP A 119 2.92 -7.30 6.28
C ASP A 119 3.75 -6.23 5.58
N SER A 120 3.75 -6.21 4.24
CA SER A 120 4.40 -5.16 3.44
C SER A 120 3.68 -3.80 3.49
N GLY A 121 2.49 -3.73 4.09
CA GLY A 121 1.70 -2.50 4.18
C GLY A 121 1.10 -2.05 2.83
N ILE A 122 1.04 -2.93 1.82
CA ILE A 122 0.43 -2.59 0.52
C ILE A 122 -1.04 -2.23 0.68
N PHE A 123 -1.76 -2.96 1.55
CA PHE A 123 -3.17 -2.71 1.80
C PHE A 123 -3.42 -1.50 2.72
N GLU A 124 -2.49 -1.15 3.62
CA GLU A 124 -2.58 0.07 4.42
C GLU A 124 -2.63 1.34 3.55
N ARG A 125 -1.89 1.34 2.43
CA ARG A 125 -1.88 2.45 1.46
C ARG A 125 -3.21 2.65 0.73
N GLN A 126 -4.01 1.60 0.61
CA GLN A 126 -5.30 1.65 -0.10
C GLN A 126 -6.46 1.98 0.84
N LEU A 127 -6.41 1.54 2.10
CA LEU A 127 -7.44 1.87 3.11
C LEU A 127 -7.55 3.39 3.35
N GLY A 128 -6.43 4.12 3.34
CA GLY A 128 -6.43 5.59 3.45
C GLY A 128 -6.87 6.35 2.19
N ARG A 129 -7.02 5.66 1.05
CA ARG A 129 -7.49 6.23 -0.24
C ARG A 129 -8.96 5.96 -0.52
N VAL A 130 -9.60 5.10 0.27
CA VAL A 130 -11.06 5.10 0.34
C VAL A 130 -11.42 6.45 0.95
N LYS A 131 -11.70 7.43 0.09
CA LYS A 131 -12.46 8.58 0.54
C LYS A 131 -13.72 7.96 1.12
N ASN A 132 -13.94 8.13 2.42
CA ASN A 132 -15.27 8.06 3.02
C ASN A 132 -16.09 9.20 2.43
N ASN A 133 -16.27 9.18 1.11
CA ASN A 133 -17.25 9.99 0.44
C ASN A 133 -18.50 9.15 0.49
N ASP A 134 -19.44 9.78 1.17
CA ASP A 134 -20.86 9.48 1.22
C ASP A 134 -21.22 8.42 2.26
N LYS A 135 -21.98 8.90 3.24
CA LYS A 135 -22.85 8.07 4.07
C LYS A 135 -23.49 7.05 3.13
N PHE A 136 -23.50 5.79 3.54
CA PHE A 136 -24.28 4.77 2.85
C PHE A 136 -25.66 5.33 2.49
N SER A 137 -26.11 5.10 1.26
CA SER A 137 -27.52 5.34 0.94
C SER A 137 -28.35 4.56 1.96
N PRO A 138 -29.52 5.06 2.39
CA PRO A 138 -30.40 4.27 3.26
C PRO A 138 -30.66 2.85 2.72
N GLU A 139 -30.60 2.66 1.40
CA GLU A 139 -30.69 1.35 0.73
C GLU A 139 -29.45 0.45 0.99
N ASP A 140 -28.24 1.03 0.98
CA ASP A 140 -26.99 0.29 1.24
C ASP A 140 -26.90 -0.14 2.71
N GLU A 141 -27.44 0.67 3.63
CA GLU A 141 -27.48 0.33 5.06
C GLU A 141 -28.44 -0.85 5.34
N GLU A 142 -29.55 -0.94 4.61
CA GLU A 142 -30.48 -2.07 4.72
C GLU A 142 -29.88 -3.36 4.15
N LEU A 143 -29.20 -3.27 3.00
CA LEU A 143 -28.49 -4.42 2.41
C LEU A 143 -27.36 -4.92 3.32
N LEU A 144 -26.61 -4.01 3.93
CA LEU A 144 -25.58 -4.37 4.91
C LEU A 144 -26.17 -5.06 6.14
N LYS A 145 -27.28 -4.53 6.70
CA LYS A 145 -27.97 -5.17 7.84
C LYS A 145 -28.46 -6.57 7.49
N GLN A 146 -29.07 -6.75 6.31
CA GLN A 146 -29.51 -8.07 5.85
C GLN A 146 -28.34 -9.04 5.65
N ALA A 147 -27.21 -8.57 5.11
CA ALA A 147 -26.01 -9.38 4.97
C ALA A 147 -25.41 -9.79 6.32
N PHE A 148 -25.41 -8.89 7.30
CA PHE A 148 -24.97 -9.18 8.68
C PHE A 148 -25.92 -10.17 9.38
N ASP A 149 -27.23 -9.99 9.24
CA ASP A 149 -28.22 -10.90 9.84
C ASP A 149 -28.14 -12.30 9.24
N TYR A 150 -27.88 -12.43 7.94
CA TYR A 150 -27.66 -13.73 7.28
C TYR A 150 -26.37 -14.42 7.74
N ALA A 151 -25.28 -13.66 7.90
CA ALA A 151 -24.01 -14.20 8.39
C ALA A 151 -24.10 -14.69 9.84
N LEU A 152 -24.97 -14.09 10.65
CA LEU A 152 -25.20 -14.46 12.05
C LEU A 152 -26.29 -15.55 12.21
N ASN A 153 -27.27 -15.60 11.31
CA ASN A 153 -28.37 -16.57 11.31
C ASN A 153 -28.70 -17.03 9.86
N PRO A 154 -28.05 -18.10 9.36
CA PRO A 154 -28.18 -18.53 7.97
C PRO A 154 -29.56 -19.08 7.58
N ASP A 155 -30.44 -19.32 8.56
CA ASP A 155 -31.79 -19.86 8.34
C ASP A 155 -32.85 -18.78 8.01
N VAL A 156 -32.47 -17.50 7.97
CA VAL A 156 -33.39 -16.39 7.62
C VAL A 156 -33.36 -16.16 6.10
N PRO A 157 -34.49 -16.36 5.38
CA PRO A 157 -34.53 -16.15 3.94
C PRO A 157 -34.44 -14.66 3.58
N ILE A 158 -33.52 -14.32 2.69
CA ILE A 158 -33.37 -12.97 2.14
C ILE A 158 -34.55 -12.69 1.19
N LYS A 159 -35.34 -11.66 1.45
CA LYS A 159 -36.30 -11.13 0.48
C LYS A 159 -35.60 -10.11 -0.41
N VAL A 160 -35.15 -10.55 -1.59
CA VAL A 160 -34.66 -9.65 -2.63
C VAL A 160 -35.84 -9.33 -3.54
N ASP A 161 -36.41 -8.13 -3.43
CA ASP A 161 -37.34 -7.61 -4.44
C ASP A 161 -36.53 -7.15 -5.65
N ILE A 162 -36.38 -8.03 -6.64
CA ILE A 162 -35.81 -7.68 -7.95
C ILE A 162 -36.93 -7.10 -8.80
N ASN A 163 -37.39 -5.89 -8.49
CA ASN A 163 -38.25 -5.11 -9.37
C ASN A 163 -37.50 -3.88 -9.86
N GLY A 164 -36.57 -4.12 -10.79
CA GLY A 164 -36.06 -3.15 -11.73
C GLY A 164 -36.28 -3.72 -13.12
N GLU A 165 -37.51 -3.61 -13.62
CA GLU A 165 -37.83 -3.86 -15.02
C GLU A 165 -36.92 -2.99 -15.91
N ASN A 166 -36.09 -3.64 -16.73
CA ASN A 166 -35.59 -3.05 -17.96
C ASN A 166 -36.11 -3.92 -19.11
N SER A 167 -37.26 -3.51 -19.66
CA SER A 167 -37.72 -3.87 -21.00
C SER A 167 -38.28 -2.59 -21.62
N ILE A 168 -37.48 -1.95 -22.50
CA ILE A 168 -37.81 -0.90 -23.49
C ILE A 168 -38.66 0.28 -22.99
#